data_AF-Q8RK21-F1
#
_entry.id   AF-Q8RK21-F1
#
_cell.length_a   1.000
_cell.length_b   1.000
_cell.length_c   1.000
_cell.angle_alpha   90.00
_cell.angle_beta   90.00
_cell.angle_gamma   90.00
#
_symmetry.space_group_name_H-M   'P 1'
#
loop_
_entity.id
_entity.type
_entity.pdbx_description
1 polymer ?
#
loop_
_entity_poly.entity_id
_entity_poly.type
_entity_poly.pdbx_seq_one_letter_code
_entity_poly.pdbx_strand_id
1 'polypeptide(L)'
;HVKEALEKVPGVQSAIVSYAKGAAQLALDPGTAPDALTAAVAGLGYKAMLADAPPTDNRTGLFDKVRGWMGAADKGSGGERPLQVAVIGSGGAAMAAALKAVEQGAQVTLIERGTIGGTCVNVGCVPS
;
A
#
# COMPACT_ATOMS: atom_id res chain seq x y z
N HIS A 1 25.60 13.26 -12.96
CA HIS A 1 25.75 11.99 -12.19
C HIS A 1 24.52 11.09 -12.24
N VAL A 2 23.43 11.36 -11.49
CA VAL A 2 22.25 10.46 -11.47
C VAL A 2 21.57 10.35 -12.83
N LYS A 3 21.39 11.48 -13.55
CA LYS A 3 20.86 11.48 -14.92
C LYS A 3 21.66 10.56 -15.85
N GLU A 4 22.97 10.75 -15.90
CA GLU A 4 23.87 9.95 -16.76
C GLU A 4 23.87 8.46 -16.39
N ALA A 5 23.73 8.11 -15.10
CA ALA A 5 23.66 6.71 -14.68
C ALA A 5 22.35 6.04 -15.13
N LEU A 6 21.23 6.76 -15.06
CA LEU A 6 19.94 6.28 -15.54
C LEU A 6 19.94 6.11 -17.06
N GLU A 7 20.50 7.07 -17.82
CA GLU A 7 20.60 6.97 -19.28
C GLU A 7 21.53 5.83 -19.77
N LYS A 8 22.41 5.31 -18.91
CA LYS A 8 23.26 4.15 -19.21
C LYS A 8 22.57 2.81 -18.99
N VAL A 9 21.39 2.79 -18.36
CA VAL A 9 20.65 1.55 -18.13
C VAL A 9 20.00 1.10 -19.44
N PRO A 10 20.23 -0.15 -19.90
CA PRO A 10 19.59 -0.68 -21.10
C PRO A 10 18.06 -0.57 -21.00
N GLY A 11 17.44 0.01 -22.03
CA GLY A 11 15.99 0.25 -22.08
C GLY A 11 15.55 1.64 -21.61
N VAL A 12 16.46 2.50 -21.14
CA VAL A 12 16.13 3.91 -20.86
C VAL A 12 16.30 4.75 -22.12
N GLN A 13 15.20 5.30 -22.64
CA GLN A 13 15.22 6.20 -23.80
C GLN A 13 15.57 7.64 -23.41
N SER A 14 15.06 8.11 -22.27
CA SER A 14 15.40 9.44 -21.74
C SER A 14 15.19 9.54 -20.24
N ALA A 15 15.95 10.42 -19.57
CA ALA A 15 15.83 10.70 -18.15
C ALA A 15 15.80 12.21 -17.85
N ILE A 16 14.75 12.65 -17.17
CA ILE A 16 14.60 14.01 -16.65
C ILE A 16 14.71 13.96 -15.13
N VAL A 17 15.76 14.54 -14.57
CA VAL A 17 16.03 14.52 -13.13
C VAL A 17 15.86 15.90 -12.53
N SER A 18 15.04 16.01 -11.49
CA SER A 18 14.89 17.21 -10.67
C SER A 18 15.55 16.98 -9.31
N TYR A 19 16.74 17.54 -9.13
CA TYR A 19 17.48 17.45 -7.87
C TYR A 19 16.76 18.11 -6.70
N ALA A 20 16.16 19.28 -6.95
CA ALA A 20 15.39 20.00 -5.93
C ALA A 20 14.18 19.19 -5.43
N LYS A 21 13.58 18.37 -6.30
CA LYS A 21 12.42 17.52 -5.95
C LYS A 21 12.81 16.09 -5.55
N GLY A 22 14.08 15.71 -5.68
CA GLY A 22 14.52 14.32 -5.48
C GLY A 22 13.83 13.30 -6.39
N ALA A 23 13.41 13.72 -7.59
CA ALA A 23 12.58 12.90 -8.48
C ALA A 23 13.20 12.77 -9.88
N ALA A 24 12.98 11.61 -10.51
CA ALA A 24 13.37 11.35 -11.90
C ALA A 24 12.16 10.82 -12.69
N GLN A 25 11.94 11.37 -13.87
CA GLN A 25 10.99 10.87 -14.85
C GLN A 25 11.75 10.19 -15.98
N LEU A 26 11.32 8.98 -16.35
CA LEU A 26 12.02 8.11 -17.29
C LEU A 26 11.07 7.69 -18.40
N ALA A 27 11.55 7.72 -19.65
CA ALA A 27 10.93 7.02 -20.77
C ALA A 27 11.65 5.68 -20.94
N LEU A 28 10.91 4.57 -20.82
CA LEU A 28 11.47 3.22 -20.80
C LEU A 28 10.91 2.38 -21.95
N ASP A 29 11.74 1.48 -22.48
CA ASP A 29 11.28 0.42 -23.37
C ASP A 29 10.43 -0.60 -22.60
N PRO A 30 9.41 -1.20 -23.24
CA PRO A 30 8.59 -2.25 -22.62
C PRO A 30 9.48 -3.41 -22.19
N GLY A 31 9.41 -3.79 -20.91
CA GLY A 31 10.20 -4.89 -20.35
C GLY A 31 11.53 -4.47 -19.71
N THR A 32 11.82 -3.16 -19.61
CA THR A 32 12.95 -2.68 -18.82
C THR A 32 12.77 -3.02 -17.35
N ALA A 33 13.73 -3.75 -16.76
CA ALA A 33 13.64 -4.21 -15.39
C ALA A 33 13.79 -3.05 -14.37
N PRO A 34 12.80 -2.81 -13.49
CA PRO A 34 12.85 -1.86 -12.37
C PRO A 34 14.14 -1.90 -11.53
N ASP A 35 14.64 -3.11 -11.30
CA ASP A 35 15.78 -3.36 -10.42
C ASP A 35 17.07 -2.79 -11.01
N ALA A 36 17.20 -2.79 -12.33
CA ALA A 36 18.37 -2.23 -13.01
C ALA A 36 18.47 -0.71 -12.82
N LEU A 37 17.34 -0.01 -12.82
CA LEU A 37 17.26 1.43 -12.56
C LEU A 37 17.66 1.74 -11.12
N THR A 38 17.13 0.96 -10.17
CA THR A 38 17.43 1.14 -8.74
C THR A 38 18.90 0.85 -8.44
N ALA A 39 19.47 -0.20 -9.04
CA ALA A 39 20.87 -0.57 -8.90
C ALA A 39 21.81 0.52 -9.47
N ALA A 40 21.47 1.11 -10.62
CA ALA A 40 22.27 2.18 -11.23
C ALA A 40 22.34 3.42 -10.32
N VAL A 41 21.24 3.78 -9.67
CA VAL A 41 21.20 4.90 -8.72
C VAL A 41 21.93 4.54 -7.41
N ALA A 42 21.78 3.31 -6.94
CA ALA A 42 22.48 2.80 -5.76
C ALA A 42 24.00 2.77 -5.92
N GLY A 43 24.51 2.46 -7.11
CA GLY A 43 25.94 2.52 -7.42
C GLY A 43 26.56 3.92 -7.29
N LEU A 44 25.74 4.97 -7.32
CA LEU A 44 26.15 6.34 -7.05
C LEU A 44 26.00 6.76 -5.58
N GLY A 45 25.57 5.85 -4.70
CA GLY A 45 25.32 6.12 -3.28
C GLY A 45 23.94 6.72 -2.98
N TYR A 46 23.04 6.78 -3.96
CA TYR A 46 21.69 7.32 -3.78
C TYR A 46 20.68 6.17 -3.62
N LYS A 47 19.56 6.43 -2.94
CA LYS A 47 18.43 5.48 -2.89
C LYS A 47 17.33 5.99 -3.81
N ALA A 48 16.80 5.10 -4.65
CA ALA A 48 15.66 5.36 -5.50
C ALA A 48 14.55 4.33 -5.24
N MET A 49 13.32 4.73 -5.48
CA MET A 49 12.14 3.88 -5.49
C MET A 49 11.29 4.30 -6.68
N LEU A 50 10.75 3.34 -7.42
CA LEU A 50 9.81 3.65 -8.50
C LEU A 50 8.52 4.21 -7.91
N ALA A 51 8.14 5.40 -8.38
CA ALA A 51 6.86 6.01 -8.08
C ALA A 51 5.85 5.57 -9.14
N ASP A 52 5.44 4.30 -9.12
CA ASP A 52 4.29 3.86 -9.89
C ASP A 52 3.00 4.18 -9.12
N ALA A 53 2.07 4.85 -9.82
CA ALA A 53 0.77 5.41 -9.41
C ALA A 53 0.80 6.85 -8.82
N PRO A 54 -0.24 7.67 -9.12
CA PRO A 54 -0.30 9.10 -8.77
C PRO A 54 -0.13 9.34 -7.27
N PRO A 55 0.31 10.56 -6.85
CA PRO A 55 0.69 10.82 -5.47
C PRO A 55 -0.52 10.70 -4.55
N THR A 56 -0.67 9.56 -3.86
CA THR A 56 -1.60 9.43 -2.74
C THR A 56 -0.81 9.39 -1.44
N ASP A 57 -0.81 10.55 -0.79
CA ASP A 57 -0.61 10.84 0.63
C ASP A 57 0.53 10.11 1.38
N ASN A 58 1.49 10.91 1.84
CA ASN A 58 2.76 10.51 2.47
C ASN A 58 2.64 10.12 3.96
N ARG A 59 1.48 9.61 4.40
CA ARG A 59 1.26 9.11 5.78
C ARG A 59 1.61 7.63 5.97
N THR A 60 1.99 6.93 4.90
CA THR A 60 2.05 5.47 4.84
C THR A 60 3.37 4.86 5.33
N GLY A 61 4.46 5.65 5.41
CA GLY A 61 5.81 5.12 5.66
C GLY A 61 6.05 4.49 7.05
N LEU A 62 5.28 4.86 8.07
CA LEU A 62 5.42 4.29 9.42
C LEU A 62 4.56 3.03 9.62
N PHE A 63 3.42 2.93 8.94
CA PHE A 63 2.50 1.78 9.05
C PHE A 63 2.93 0.58 8.22
N ASP A 64 3.72 0.80 7.16
CA ASP A 64 4.21 -0.29 6.29
C ASP A 64 5.18 -1.23 7.03
N LYS A 65 5.96 -0.68 7.96
CA LYS A 65 6.88 -1.46 8.81
C LYS A 65 6.16 -2.33 9.84
N VAL A 66 4.91 -1.97 10.19
CA VAL A 66 4.08 -2.75 11.12
C VAL A 66 3.29 -3.83 10.37
N ARG A 67 2.88 -3.57 9.12
CA ARG A 67 2.23 -4.55 8.22
C ARG A 67 3.10 -5.78 7.92
N GLY A 68 4.43 -5.64 7.93
CA GLY A 68 5.35 -6.77 7.74
C GLY A 68 5.29 -7.84 8.82
N TRP A 69 4.79 -7.54 10.03
CA TRP A 69 4.68 -8.54 11.11
C TRP A 69 3.35 -9.29 11.07
N MET A 70 2.28 -8.70 10.56
CA MET A 70 0.91 -9.22 10.71
C MET A 70 0.36 -9.82 9.41
N GLY A 71 1.20 -10.59 8.72
CA GLY A 71 0.78 -11.32 7.52
C GLY A 71 -0.24 -12.41 7.85
N ALA A 72 -1.43 -12.32 7.27
CA ALA A 72 -2.33 -13.45 7.09
C ALA A 72 -3.12 -13.30 5.78
N ALA A 73 -2.93 -14.30 4.93
CA ALA A 73 -3.72 -14.66 3.75
C ALA A 73 -3.67 -13.72 2.52
N ASP A 74 -2.58 -13.80 1.76
CA ASP A 74 -2.55 -13.41 0.36
C ASP A 74 -3.09 -14.56 -0.51
N LYS A 75 -4.29 -14.37 -1.07
CA LYS A 75 -4.88 -15.19 -2.14
C LYS A 75 -5.80 -14.30 -2.98
N GLY A 76 -5.25 -13.72 -4.04
CA GLY A 76 -6.09 -13.05 -5.04
C GLY A 76 -5.40 -12.08 -5.99
N SER A 77 -4.66 -12.64 -6.96
CA SER A 77 -4.54 -12.16 -8.35
C SER A 77 -4.52 -10.65 -8.63
N GLY A 78 -3.31 -10.13 -8.85
CA GLY A 78 -3.05 -9.06 -9.83
C GLY A 78 -2.98 -7.65 -9.28
N GLY A 79 -1.86 -7.26 -8.63
CA GLY A 79 -1.37 -5.88 -8.50
C GLY A 79 -2.28 -4.82 -7.85
N GLU A 80 -3.54 -5.13 -7.56
CA GLU A 80 -4.51 -4.20 -7.01
C GLU A 80 -4.46 -4.24 -5.48
N ARG A 81 -4.30 -3.06 -4.88
CA ARG A 81 -4.22 -2.91 -3.42
C ARG A 81 -5.53 -3.43 -2.78
N PRO A 82 -5.47 -4.12 -1.62
CA PRO A 82 -6.67 -4.60 -0.94
C PRO A 82 -7.68 -3.48 -0.73
N LEU A 83 -8.96 -3.77 -1.02
CA LEU A 83 -10.06 -2.83 -0.81
C LEU A 83 -10.06 -2.37 0.65
N GLN A 84 -10.01 -1.06 0.89
CA GLN A 84 -10.05 -0.51 2.25
C GLN A 84 -11.51 -0.26 2.64
N VAL A 85 -11.97 -0.86 3.74
CA VAL A 85 -13.34 -0.71 4.25
C VAL A 85 -13.29 -0.21 5.69
N ALA A 86 -13.96 0.92 5.96
CA ALA A 86 -14.18 1.39 7.32
C ALA A 86 -15.59 1.02 7.76
N VAL A 87 -15.70 0.29 8.88
CA VAL A 87 -16.99 -0.09 9.49
C VAL A 87 -17.13 0.68 10.79
N ILE A 88 -18.22 1.43 10.92
CA ILE A 88 -18.51 2.24 12.11
C ILE A 88 -19.63 1.55 12.91
N GLY A 89 -19.31 1.19 14.15
CA GLY A 89 -20.10 0.35 15.04
C GLY A 89 -19.63 -1.11 15.02
N SER A 90 -19.90 -1.83 16.11
CA SER A 90 -19.51 -3.24 16.33
C SER A 90 -20.70 -4.15 16.70
N GLY A 91 -21.92 -3.70 16.44
CA GLY A 91 -23.13 -4.53 16.58
C GLY A 91 -23.15 -5.70 15.59
N GLY A 92 -24.11 -6.62 15.76
CA GLY A 92 -24.18 -7.86 14.96
C GLY A 92 -24.09 -7.65 13.44
N ALA A 93 -24.81 -6.67 12.90
CA ALA A 93 -24.76 -6.36 11.47
C ALA A 93 -23.38 -5.83 11.02
N ALA A 94 -22.76 -4.97 11.83
CA ALA A 94 -21.46 -4.39 11.51
C ALA A 94 -20.35 -5.46 11.56
N MET A 95 -20.38 -6.33 12.56
CA MET A 95 -19.44 -7.46 12.67
C MET A 95 -19.61 -8.44 11.50
N ALA A 96 -20.84 -8.77 11.11
CA ALA A 96 -21.11 -9.64 9.96
C ALA A 96 -20.60 -9.03 8.64
N ALA A 97 -20.82 -7.73 8.43
CA ALA A 97 -20.33 -7.02 7.26
C ALA A 97 -18.79 -6.95 7.21
N ALA A 98 -18.16 -6.66 8.36
CA ALA A 98 -16.70 -6.61 8.48
C ALA A 98 -16.06 -7.96 8.16
N LEU A 99 -16.60 -9.05 8.74
CA LEU A 99 -16.12 -10.41 8.47
C LEU A 99 -16.28 -10.76 7.00
N LYS A 100 -17.44 -10.48 6.40
CA LYS A 100 -17.67 -10.75 4.98
C LYS A 100 -16.71 -9.97 4.08
N ALA A 101 -16.40 -8.72 4.42
CA ALA A 101 -15.42 -7.94 3.68
C ALA A 101 -14.01 -8.52 3.78
N VAL A 102 -13.57 -8.94 4.98
CA VAL A 102 -12.28 -9.63 5.16
C VAL A 102 -12.20 -10.93 4.37
N GLU A 103 -13.27 -11.74 4.37
CA GLU A 103 -13.36 -12.98 3.58
C GLU A 103 -13.21 -12.73 2.06
N GLN A 104 -13.55 -11.53 1.59
CA GLN A 104 -13.40 -11.10 0.20
C GLN A 104 -12.04 -10.41 -0.08
N GLY A 105 -11.11 -10.44 0.88
CA GLY A 105 -9.78 -9.86 0.74
C GLY A 105 -9.71 -8.36 1.01
N ALA A 106 -10.76 -7.75 1.58
CA ALA A 106 -10.71 -6.36 1.99
C ALA A 106 -9.87 -6.19 3.26
N GLN A 107 -9.14 -5.08 3.32
CA GLN A 107 -8.57 -4.59 4.56
C GLN A 107 -9.62 -3.76 5.31
N VAL A 108 -10.06 -4.26 6.46
CA VAL A 108 -11.14 -3.65 7.23
C VAL A 108 -10.61 -2.92 8.46
N THR A 109 -11.08 -1.70 8.69
CA THR A 109 -10.93 -0.96 9.95
C THR A 109 -12.29 -0.90 10.64
N LEU A 110 -12.42 -1.51 11.82
CA LEU A 110 -13.62 -1.45 12.65
C LEU A 110 -13.46 -0.36 13.71
N ILE A 111 -14.46 0.50 13.84
CA ILE A 111 -14.44 1.64 14.78
C ILE A 111 -15.66 1.53 15.69
N GLU A 112 -15.43 1.40 16.99
CA GLU A 112 -16.48 1.40 18.00
C GLU A 112 -16.16 2.42 19.07
N ARG A 113 -17.19 3.15 19.53
CA ARG A 113 -17.06 4.12 20.62
C ARG A 113 -17.28 3.46 21.98
N GLY A 114 -18.16 2.48 22.07
CA GLY A 114 -18.55 1.79 23.30
C GLY A 114 -17.93 0.39 23.44
N THR A 115 -18.67 -0.51 24.09
CA THR A 115 -18.29 -1.91 24.23
C THR A 115 -18.55 -2.68 22.94
N ILE A 116 -17.58 -3.50 22.52
CA ILE A 116 -17.71 -4.35 21.33
C ILE A 116 -18.93 -5.26 21.44
N GLY A 117 -19.61 -5.50 20.30
CA GLY A 117 -20.78 -6.39 20.20
C GLY A 117 -22.12 -5.65 20.15
N GLY A 118 -22.12 -4.34 20.41
CA GLY A 118 -23.31 -3.48 20.34
C GLY A 118 -24.43 -3.92 21.28
N THR A 119 -25.68 -3.59 20.95
CA THR A 119 -26.82 -3.80 21.83
C THR A 119 -27.07 -5.28 22.13
N CYS A 120 -27.10 -6.14 21.12
CA CYS A 120 -27.48 -7.55 21.29
C CYS A 120 -26.61 -8.27 22.33
N VAL A 121 -25.30 -8.00 22.33
CA VAL A 121 -24.34 -8.67 23.22
C VAL A 121 -24.32 -8.05 24.62
N ASN A 122 -24.48 -6.73 24.72
CA ASN A 122 -24.18 -6.03 25.97
C ASN A 122 -25.41 -5.74 26.83
N VAL A 123 -26.58 -5.50 26.22
CA VAL A 123 -27.79 -5.05 26.92
C VAL A 123 -29.08 -5.56 26.26
N GLY A 124 -28.97 -6.56 25.39
CA GLY A 124 -30.06 -7.08 24.58
C GLY A 124 -30.12 -8.60 24.69
N CYS A 125 -30.25 -9.27 23.54
CA CYS A 125 -30.57 -10.68 23.45
C CYS A 125 -29.68 -11.64 24.25
N VAL A 126 -28.39 -11.35 24.45
CA VAL A 126 -27.44 -12.28 25.07
C VAL A 126 -27.50 -12.27 26.61
N PRO A 127 -27.46 -11.12 27.31
CA PRO A 127 -27.52 -11.09 28.77
C PRO A 127 -28.96 -11.07 29.34
N SER A 128 -29.99 -11.20 28.49
CA SER A 128 -31.41 -11.22 28.89
C SER A 128 -31.85 -12.57 29.45
#